data_AF-A0A950ZL98-F1
#
_entry.id   AF-A0A950ZL98-F1
#
_cell.length_a   1.000
_cell.length_b   1.000
_cell.length_c   1.000
_cell.angle_alpha   90.00
_cell.angle_beta   90.00
_cell.angle_gamma   90.00
#
_symmetry.space_group_name_H-M   'P 1'
#
loop_
_entity.id
_entity.type
_entity.pdbx_description
1 polymer ?
#
loop_
_entity_poly.entity_id
_entity_poly.type
_entity_poly.pdbx_seq_one_letter_code
_entity_poly.pdbx_strand_id
1 'polypeptide(L)'
;MKNAATVLLLAIAMSAAAADAPKKPADFKGAATMCNSTYALCIKAPCEKKPDANNLYPCECVLETGWNLGPNSCSDRQKTLTSTYSNLFNLGSGTVSCPAATQWAWCYGAKCEADPHDPTRAICKCPTSTKPTVVLVANGLCANPSSVCGKLWSGATPGESKFANDYYYWWMTKNNQPTNPSATACAAPSN
;
A
#
# COMPACT_ATOMS: atom_id res chain seq x y z
N MET A 1 25.39 65.62 -11.00
CA MET A 1 25.15 64.48 -11.89
C MET A 1 24.58 63.35 -11.04
N LYS A 2 23.27 63.09 -11.13
CA LYS A 2 22.57 62.08 -10.32
C LYS A 2 22.34 60.85 -11.20
N ASN A 3 23.03 59.74 -10.94
CA ASN A 3 22.79 58.48 -11.63
C ASN A 3 21.69 57.71 -10.90
N ALA A 4 20.54 57.58 -11.54
CA ALA A 4 19.43 56.74 -11.08
C ALA A 4 19.69 55.30 -11.56
N ALA A 5 19.89 54.38 -10.62
CA ALA A 5 19.93 52.95 -10.90
C ALA A 5 18.49 52.40 -10.84
N THR A 6 17.90 52.15 -12.01
CA THR A 6 16.60 51.47 -12.12
C THR A 6 16.82 49.97 -12.00
N VAL A 7 16.49 49.39 -10.83
CA VAL A 7 16.45 47.94 -10.63
C VAL A 7 15.10 47.43 -11.13
N LEU A 8 15.12 46.69 -12.24
CA LEU A 8 13.95 46.05 -12.84
C LEU A 8 13.69 44.71 -12.13
N LEU A 9 12.73 44.69 -11.20
CA LEU A 9 12.23 43.45 -10.58
C LEU A 9 11.36 42.69 -11.59
N LEU A 10 11.92 41.66 -12.24
CA LEU A 10 11.13 40.67 -12.98
C LEU A 10 10.40 39.76 -11.99
N ALA A 11 9.10 39.99 -11.82
CA ALA A 11 8.21 39.06 -11.14
C ALA A 11 8.00 37.83 -12.04
N ILE A 12 8.68 36.73 -11.74
CA ILE A 12 8.44 35.43 -12.37
C ILE A 12 7.12 34.91 -11.80
N ALA A 13 6.03 35.06 -12.57
CA ALA A 13 4.76 34.43 -12.27
C ALA A 13 4.92 32.91 -12.41
N MET A 14 5.17 32.21 -11.31
CA MET A 14 5.09 30.76 -11.27
C MET A 14 3.62 30.36 -11.42
N SER A 15 3.22 29.94 -12.60
CA SER A 15 1.93 29.30 -12.83
C SER A 15 1.92 27.98 -12.06
N ALA A 16 1.32 27.97 -10.86
CA ALA A 16 0.98 26.73 -10.18
C ALA A 16 -0.05 26.00 -11.07
N ALA A 17 0.39 24.98 -11.80
CA ALA A 17 -0.53 24.03 -12.41
C ALA A 17 -1.33 23.40 -11.27
N ALA A 18 -2.59 23.83 -11.10
CA ALA A 18 -3.51 23.19 -10.19
C ALA A 18 -3.69 21.75 -10.68
N ALA A 19 -3.02 20.81 -10.01
CA ALA A 19 -3.26 19.40 -10.25
C ALA A 19 -4.75 19.14 -9.99
N ASP A 20 -5.46 18.61 -10.99
CA ASP A 20 -6.86 18.25 -10.87
C ASP A 20 -7.07 17.37 -9.62
N ALA A 21 -8.11 17.67 -8.84
CA ALA A 21 -8.45 16.88 -7.67
C ALA A 21 -8.66 15.40 -8.07
N PRO A 22 -8.17 14.43 -7.29
CA PRO A 22 -8.36 13.02 -7.60
C PRO A 22 -9.85 12.69 -7.68
N LYS A 23 -10.24 11.92 -8.70
CA LYS A 23 -11.63 11.45 -8.86
C LYS A 23 -11.86 10.21 -7.99
N LYS A 24 -13.05 10.08 -7.41
CA LYS A 24 -13.45 8.85 -6.69
C LYS A 24 -13.37 7.66 -7.67
N PRO A 25 -12.69 6.56 -7.34
CA PRO A 25 -12.73 5.36 -8.17
C PRO A 25 -14.13 4.74 -8.16
N ALA A 26 -14.45 3.95 -9.19
CA ALA A 26 -15.67 3.17 -9.24
C ALA A 26 -15.77 2.23 -8.03
N ASP A 27 -17.00 1.95 -7.57
CA ASP A 27 -17.21 1.07 -6.44
C ASP A 27 -16.70 -0.34 -6.77
N PHE A 28 -15.92 -0.93 -5.86
CA PHE A 28 -15.40 -2.29 -5.98
C PHE A 28 -16.36 -3.29 -5.33
N LYS A 29 -16.45 -4.50 -5.88
CA LYS A 29 -17.24 -5.60 -5.28
C LYS A 29 -16.50 -6.14 -4.05
N GLY A 30 -16.55 -5.38 -2.97
CA GLY A 30 -15.93 -5.69 -1.68
C GLY A 30 -16.09 -4.50 -0.73
N ALA A 31 -16.23 -4.78 0.56
CA ALA A 31 -16.31 -3.71 1.55
C ALA A 31 -14.99 -2.93 1.65
N ALA A 32 -15.11 -1.61 1.72
CA ALA A 32 -14.01 -0.66 1.68
C ALA A 32 -14.33 0.49 2.64
N THR A 33 -14.09 0.25 3.94
CA THR A 33 -14.40 1.19 5.01
C THR A 33 -13.13 1.88 5.47
N MET A 34 -13.14 3.21 5.55
CA MET A 34 -12.07 3.99 6.16
C MET A 34 -12.30 4.10 7.66
N CYS A 35 -11.29 3.77 8.45
CA CYS A 35 -11.30 3.98 9.91
C CYS A 35 -9.98 4.59 10.34
N ASN A 36 -9.98 5.30 11.46
CA ASN A 36 -8.78 5.74 12.14
C ASN A 36 -8.57 4.84 13.36
N SER A 37 -7.58 3.94 13.30
CA SER A 37 -7.35 2.92 14.33
C SER A 37 -5.91 2.41 14.26
N THR A 38 -5.53 1.56 15.22
CA THR A 38 -4.38 0.66 15.06
C THR A 38 -4.72 -0.46 14.09
N TYR A 39 -3.76 -0.87 13.27
CA TYR A 39 -3.90 -1.90 12.26
C TYR A 39 -2.55 -2.54 11.91
N ALA A 40 -2.57 -3.70 11.27
CA ALA A 40 -1.37 -4.29 10.68
C ALA A 40 -1.27 -3.91 9.19
N LEU A 41 -0.16 -3.34 8.75
CA LEU A 41 0.10 -2.99 7.37
C LEU A 41 0.94 -4.08 6.69
N CYS A 42 0.28 -4.92 5.91
CA CYS A 42 0.90 -6.08 5.26
C CYS A 42 1.19 -5.89 3.77
N ILE A 43 1.01 -4.69 3.19
CA ILE A 43 1.01 -4.50 1.72
C ILE A 43 2.35 -4.81 1.04
N LYS A 44 3.42 -4.97 1.82
CA LYS A 44 4.79 -5.33 1.43
C LYS A 44 5.38 -6.46 2.30
N ALA A 45 4.52 -7.19 3.02
CA ALA A 45 4.96 -8.19 4.00
C ALA A 45 5.54 -9.44 3.31
N PRO A 46 6.75 -9.90 3.68
CA PRO A 46 7.17 -11.26 3.38
C PRO A 46 6.36 -12.25 4.22
N CYS A 47 6.20 -13.46 3.70
CA CYS A 47 5.47 -14.53 4.38
C CYS A 47 6.30 -15.81 4.48
N GLU A 48 6.03 -16.59 5.51
CA GLU A 48 6.59 -17.94 5.63
C GLU A 48 6.03 -18.85 4.54
N LYS A 49 6.84 -19.81 4.06
CA LYS A 49 6.38 -20.81 3.09
C LYS A 49 5.57 -21.94 3.74
N LYS A 50 5.63 -22.07 5.06
CA LYS A 50 4.93 -23.12 5.81
C LYS A 50 3.63 -22.54 6.34
N PRO A 51 2.47 -23.14 6.02
CA PRO A 51 1.21 -22.72 6.61
C PRO A 51 1.10 -23.18 8.07
N ASP A 52 0.19 -22.54 8.80
CA ASP A 52 -0.30 -23.00 10.09
C ASP A 52 -1.25 -24.22 9.95
N ALA A 53 -1.78 -24.69 11.08
CA ALA A 53 -2.70 -25.83 11.13
C ALA A 53 -4.02 -25.61 10.36
N ASN A 54 -4.36 -24.37 10.03
CA ASN A 54 -5.57 -24.00 9.28
C ASN A 54 -5.28 -23.68 7.81
N ASN A 55 -4.09 -24.02 7.32
CA ASN A 55 -3.63 -23.69 5.96
C ASN A 55 -3.56 -22.18 5.69
N LEU A 56 -3.29 -21.37 6.72
CA LEU A 56 -3.03 -19.93 6.61
C LEU A 56 -1.55 -19.66 6.74
N TYR A 57 -1.05 -18.68 5.98
CA TYR A 57 0.36 -18.40 5.88
C TYR A 57 0.71 -17.19 6.75
N PRO A 58 1.63 -17.33 7.72
CA PRO A 58 2.12 -16.23 8.53
C PRO A 58 2.86 -15.20 7.67
N CYS A 59 2.47 -13.93 7.78
CA CYS A 59 3.14 -12.81 7.13
C CYS A 59 3.52 -11.77 8.18
N GLU A 60 4.73 -11.24 8.07
CA GLU A 60 5.25 -10.24 9.01
C GLU A 60 4.89 -8.82 8.55
N CYS A 61 4.06 -8.17 9.35
CA CYS A 61 3.51 -6.85 9.05
C CYS A 61 3.97 -5.82 10.07
N VAL A 62 3.89 -4.55 9.68
CA VAL A 62 4.18 -3.44 10.60
C VAL A 62 2.88 -3.01 11.28
N LEU A 63 2.92 -2.79 12.59
CA LEU A 63 1.83 -2.17 13.32
C LEU A 63 1.85 -0.67 13.11
N GLU A 64 0.71 -0.14 12.70
CA GLU A 64 0.54 1.29 12.40
C GLU A 64 -0.71 1.82 13.08
N THR A 65 -0.74 3.13 13.32
CA THR A 65 -1.93 3.84 13.80
C THR A 65 -2.25 4.99 12.86
N GLY A 66 -3.51 5.05 12.43
CA GLY A 66 -3.98 6.13 11.56
C GLY A 66 -5.13 5.68 10.65
N TRP A 67 -5.39 6.50 9.63
CA TRP A 67 -6.39 6.19 8.62
C TRP A 67 -6.01 4.96 7.80
N ASN A 68 -6.92 3.98 7.75
CA ASN A 68 -6.71 2.72 7.07
C ASN A 68 -8.01 2.19 6.42
N LEU A 69 -7.86 1.59 5.25
CA LEU A 69 -8.92 1.02 4.42
C LEU A 69 -9.04 -0.48 4.68
N GLY A 70 -10.22 -0.98 5.04
CA GLY A 70 -10.43 -2.39 5.34
C GLY A 70 -11.85 -2.89 5.03
N PRO A 71 -12.07 -4.22 4.99
CA PRO A 71 -13.36 -4.81 4.63
C PRO A 71 -14.40 -4.84 5.77
N ASN A 72 -13.97 -4.64 7.03
CA ASN A 72 -14.86 -4.69 8.19
C ASN A 72 -15.22 -3.29 8.70
N SER A 73 -16.29 -3.21 9.50
CA SER A 73 -16.69 -1.98 10.18
C SER A 73 -15.59 -1.48 11.14
N CYS A 74 -15.63 -0.20 11.52
CA CYS A 74 -14.69 0.33 12.51
C CYS A 74 -14.86 -0.33 13.88
N SER A 75 -16.11 -0.66 14.27
CA SER A 75 -16.41 -1.32 15.54
C SER A 75 -15.79 -2.73 15.62
N ASP A 76 -15.84 -3.47 14.51
CA ASP A 76 -15.25 -4.82 14.48
C ASP A 76 -13.72 -4.76 14.54
N ARG A 77 -13.12 -3.78 13.85
CA ARG A 77 -11.65 -3.57 13.86
C ARG A 77 -11.10 -3.11 15.20
N GLN A 78 -11.92 -2.53 16.09
CA GLN A 78 -11.50 -2.22 17.46
C GLN A 78 -11.37 -3.48 18.33
N LYS A 79 -12.06 -4.57 17.98
CA LYS A 79 -12.08 -5.81 18.77
C LYS A 79 -11.03 -6.82 18.31
N THR A 80 -10.56 -6.71 17.06
CA THR A 80 -9.65 -7.68 16.47
C THR A 80 -8.66 -6.97 15.56
N LEU A 81 -7.38 -7.10 15.90
CA LEU A 81 -6.31 -6.61 15.04
C LEU A 81 -6.40 -7.31 13.68
N THR A 82 -6.47 -6.51 12.63
CA THR A 82 -6.71 -6.97 11.27
C THR A 82 -5.73 -6.27 10.34
N SER A 83 -5.31 -6.96 9.29
CA SER A 83 -4.50 -6.37 8.24
C SER A 83 -5.36 -5.50 7.31
N THR A 84 -4.98 -4.24 7.18
CA THR A 84 -5.69 -3.24 6.36
C THR A 84 -4.70 -2.45 5.52
N TYR A 85 -5.23 -1.57 4.66
CA TYR A 85 -4.45 -0.87 3.65
C TYR A 85 -4.24 0.60 4.00
N SER A 86 -3.03 1.10 3.75
CA SER A 86 -2.69 2.53 3.65
C SER A 86 -1.57 2.73 2.63
N ASN A 87 -1.37 3.96 2.16
CA ASN A 87 -0.30 4.30 1.21
C ASN A 87 1.07 4.51 1.87
N LEU A 88 1.23 4.18 3.16
CA LEU A 88 2.43 4.51 3.92
C LEU A 88 3.72 4.00 3.25
N PHE A 89 3.71 2.79 2.69
CA PHE A 89 4.88 2.19 2.04
C PHE A 89 5.07 2.55 0.57
N ASN A 90 4.24 3.44 -0.01
CA ASN A 90 4.35 3.75 -1.43
C ASN A 90 5.65 4.49 -1.78
N LEU A 91 6.12 5.40 -0.91
CA LEU A 91 7.39 6.09 -1.12
C LEU A 91 8.57 5.11 -0.92
N GLY A 92 9.52 5.13 -1.86
CA GLY A 92 10.68 4.22 -1.83
C GLY A 92 10.36 2.77 -2.20
N SER A 93 9.14 2.50 -2.68
CA SER A 93 8.70 1.18 -3.15
C SER A 93 8.25 1.21 -4.60
N GLY A 94 8.27 0.04 -5.22
CA GLY A 94 7.74 -0.20 -6.55
C GLY A 94 6.88 -1.46 -6.57
N THR A 95 6.04 -1.59 -7.58
CA THR A 95 5.17 -2.75 -7.74
C THR A 95 5.73 -3.73 -8.76
N VAL A 96 5.83 -5.00 -8.37
CA VAL A 96 6.22 -6.12 -9.24
C VAL A 96 4.99 -6.93 -9.59
N SER A 97 4.72 -7.10 -10.88
CA SER A 97 3.70 -8.01 -11.38
C SER A 97 4.28 -9.42 -11.49
N CYS A 98 3.64 -10.40 -10.85
CA CYS A 98 4.02 -11.80 -10.95
C CYS A 98 3.01 -12.57 -11.82
N PRO A 99 3.50 -13.58 -12.59
CA PRO A 99 2.65 -14.35 -13.48
C PRO A 99 1.61 -15.18 -12.72
N ALA A 100 0.56 -15.59 -13.43
CA ALA A 100 -0.42 -16.56 -12.91
C ALA A 100 0.28 -17.85 -12.43
N ALA A 101 -0.37 -18.56 -11.51
CA ALA A 101 0.18 -19.73 -10.80
C ALA A 101 1.29 -19.41 -9.77
N THR A 102 1.79 -18.17 -9.70
CA THR A 102 2.61 -17.73 -8.56
C THR A 102 1.74 -17.72 -7.30
N GLN A 103 2.13 -18.45 -6.26
CA GLN A 103 1.44 -18.40 -4.98
C GLN A 103 1.78 -17.08 -4.25
N TRP A 104 0.76 -16.42 -3.71
CA TRP A 104 0.89 -15.20 -2.92
C TRP A 104 -0.17 -15.16 -1.82
N ALA A 105 0.06 -14.38 -0.76
CA ALA A 105 -0.83 -14.28 0.40
C ALA A 105 -1.78 -13.07 0.28
N TRP A 106 -3.08 -13.29 0.45
CA TRP A 106 -4.07 -12.22 0.51
C TRP A 106 -4.30 -11.82 1.97
N CYS A 107 -3.51 -10.86 2.45
CA CYS A 107 -3.60 -10.41 3.84
C CYS A 107 -4.69 -9.36 4.09
N TYR A 108 -5.34 -8.80 3.08
CA TYR A 108 -6.36 -7.77 3.28
C TYR A 108 -7.58 -8.35 4.03
N GLY A 109 -7.82 -7.87 5.25
CA GLY A 109 -8.86 -8.39 6.15
C GLY A 109 -8.45 -9.60 6.99
N ALA A 110 -7.20 -10.08 6.87
CA ALA A 110 -6.71 -11.21 7.66
C ALA A 110 -6.57 -10.84 9.15
N LYS A 111 -6.85 -11.81 10.04
CA LYS A 111 -6.62 -11.66 11.48
C LYS A 111 -5.13 -11.64 11.78
N CYS A 112 -4.73 -10.80 12.72
CA CYS A 112 -3.35 -10.64 13.13
C CYS A 112 -3.20 -10.67 14.64
N GLU A 113 -2.01 -11.01 15.08
CA GLU A 113 -1.57 -10.98 16.47
C GLU A 113 -0.35 -10.05 16.55
N ALA A 114 -0.32 -9.14 17.52
CA ALA A 114 0.85 -8.31 17.76
C ALA A 114 2.02 -9.19 18.20
N ASP A 115 3.22 -8.88 17.74
CA ASP A 115 4.41 -9.60 18.17
C ASP A 115 4.71 -9.24 19.64
N PRO A 116 4.76 -10.22 20.56
CA PRO A 116 5.05 -9.95 21.97
C PRO A 116 6.49 -9.47 22.22
N HIS A 117 7.39 -9.64 21.25
CA HIS A 117 8.80 -9.26 21.34
C HIS A 117 9.13 -7.95 20.61
N ASP A 118 8.28 -7.51 19.68
CA ASP A 118 8.43 -6.24 18.98
C ASP A 118 7.06 -5.52 18.84
N PRO A 119 6.81 -4.45 19.62
CA PRO A 119 5.52 -3.75 19.61
C PRO A 119 5.24 -3.01 18.29
N THR A 120 6.19 -2.95 17.36
CA THR A 120 6.02 -2.36 16.02
C THR A 120 5.62 -3.40 14.97
N ARG A 121 5.45 -4.66 15.37
CA ARG A 121 5.23 -5.79 14.46
C ARG A 121 3.97 -6.57 14.79
N ALA A 122 3.41 -7.19 13.77
CA ALA A 122 2.32 -8.13 13.89
C ALA A 122 2.50 -9.30 12.92
N ILE A 123 2.02 -10.47 13.31
CA ILE A 123 1.94 -11.64 12.45
C ILE A 123 0.49 -11.81 12.03
N CYS A 124 0.24 -11.75 10.72
CA CYS A 124 -1.08 -11.98 10.14
C CYS A 124 -1.15 -13.36 9.50
N LYS A 125 -2.28 -14.06 9.71
CA LYS A 125 -2.53 -15.40 9.15
C LYS A 125 -3.36 -15.25 7.88
N CYS A 126 -2.70 -15.33 6.72
CA CYS A 126 -3.30 -14.94 5.45
C CYS A 126 -3.64 -16.17 4.58
N PRO A 127 -4.82 -16.22 3.95
CA PRO A 127 -5.08 -17.20 2.89
C PRO A 127 -4.19 -16.93 1.67
N THR A 128 -3.99 -17.93 0.82
CA THR A 128 -3.22 -17.76 -0.43
C THR A 128 -4.09 -17.79 -1.67
N SER A 129 -3.57 -17.22 -2.74
CA SER A 129 -4.14 -17.21 -4.08
C SER A 129 -3.05 -17.47 -5.12
N THR A 130 -3.46 -17.88 -6.32
CA THR A 130 -2.59 -18.12 -7.48
C THR A 130 -3.02 -17.31 -8.72
N LYS A 131 -3.96 -16.39 -8.53
CA LYS A 131 -4.37 -15.42 -9.57
C LYS A 131 -3.20 -14.48 -9.91
N PRO A 132 -3.22 -13.80 -11.08
CA PRO A 132 -2.26 -12.74 -11.38
C PRO A 132 -2.16 -11.76 -10.21
N THR A 133 -0.94 -11.39 -9.82
CA THR A 133 -0.70 -10.64 -8.60
C THR A 133 0.26 -9.49 -8.82
N VAL A 134 0.11 -8.47 -7.98
CA VAL A 134 1.02 -7.35 -7.84
C VAL A 134 1.50 -7.33 -6.40
N VAL A 135 2.81 -7.27 -6.22
CA VAL A 135 3.48 -7.20 -4.93
C VAL A 135 4.20 -5.86 -4.82
N LEU A 136 3.98 -5.15 -3.71
CA LEU A 136 4.76 -3.95 -3.39
C LEU A 136 6.09 -4.38 -2.76
N VAL A 137 7.21 -3.89 -3.28
CA VAL A 137 8.56 -4.19 -2.78
C VAL A 137 9.40 -2.93 -2.65
N ALA A 138 10.52 -2.99 -1.93
CA ALA A 138 11.47 -1.88 -1.90
C ALA A 138 12.04 -1.66 -3.30
N ASN A 139 12.35 -0.42 -3.68
CA ASN A 139 12.90 -0.11 -5.01
C ASN A 139 14.15 -0.93 -5.35
N GLY A 140 14.99 -1.26 -4.35
CA GLY A 140 16.16 -2.12 -4.54
C GLY A 140 15.85 -3.55 -5.03
N LEU A 141 14.60 -4.02 -4.88
CA LEU A 141 14.15 -5.33 -5.38
C LEU A 141 13.50 -5.26 -6.77
N CYS A 142 13.26 -4.06 -7.31
CA CYS A 142 12.65 -3.90 -8.64
C CYS A 142 13.49 -4.52 -9.76
N ALA A 143 14.82 -4.52 -9.64
CA ALA A 143 15.72 -5.06 -10.66
C ALA A 143 15.70 -6.60 -10.75
N ASN A 144 15.06 -7.30 -9.81
CA ASN A 144 15.03 -8.76 -9.78
C ASN A 144 13.61 -9.30 -9.49
N PRO A 145 12.68 -9.14 -10.45
CA PRO A 145 11.29 -9.58 -10.29
C PRO A 145 11.18 -11.10 -10.06
N SER A 146 12.06 -11.90 -10.65
CA SER A 146 12.09 -13.36 -10.44
C SER A 146 12.37 -13.73 -8.98
N SER A 147 13.24 -13.00 -8.28
CA SER A 147 13.46 -13.21 -6.85
C SER A 147 12.25 -12.82 -5.99
N VAL A 148 11.43 -11.86 -6.44
CA VAL A 148 10.20 -11.47 -5.75
C VAL A 148 9.14 -12.56 -5.97
N CYS A 149 8.90 -12.93 -7.22
CA CYS A 149 7.88 -13.93 -7.58
C CYS A 149 8.23 -15.36 -7.16
N GLY A 150 9.49 -15.66 -6.83
CA GLY A 150 9.92 -16.94 -6.25
C GLY A 150 9.72 -17.07 -4.73
N LYS A 151 9.21 -16.02 -4.08
CA LYS A 151 8.95 -15.97 -2.63
C LYS A 151 7.46 -15.74 -2.37
N LEU A 152 7.00 -16.14 -1.19
CA LEU A 152 5.64 -15.84 -0.76
C LEU A 152 5.62 -14.44 -0.15
N TRP A 153 4.85 -13.55 -0.77
CA TRP A 153 4.60 -12.20 -0.30
C TRP A 153 3.10 -11.98 -0.13
N SER A 154 2.76 -11.06 0.75
CA SER A 154 1.44 -10.43 0.72
C SER A 154 1.29 -9.64 -0.58
N GLY A 155 0.16 -9.82 -1.26
CA GLY A 155 -0.11 -9.21 -2.55
C GLY A 155 -1.60 -9.02 -2.79
N ALA A 156 -1.92 -8.59 -4.00
CA ALA A 156 -3.28 -8.36 -4.46
C ALA A 156 -3.36 -8.59 -5.96
N THR A 157 -4.54 -8.89 -6.50
CA THR A 157 -4.70 -8.81 -7.95
C THR A 157 -4.49 -7.35 -8.42
N PRO A 158 -4.13 -7.12 -9.69
CA PRO A 158 -3.94 -5.76 -10.22
C PRO A 158 -5.14 -4.84 -9.97
N GLY A 159 -6.37 -5.36 -10.11
CA GLY A 159 -7.59 -4.59 -9.88
C GLY A 159 -7.80 -4.22 -8.41
N GLU A 160 -7.56 -5.15 -7.50
CA GLU A 160 -7.63 -4.92 -6.05
C GLU A 160 -6.58 -3.91 -5.58
N SER A 161 -5.34 -4.08 -6.04
CA SER A 161 -4.23 -3.16 -5.73
C SER A 161 -4.53 -1.75 -6.21
N LYS A 162 -4.98 -1.60 -7.46
CA LYS A 162 -5.37 -0.31 -8.03
C LYS A 162 -6.52 0.32 -7.25
N PHE A 163 -7.56 -0.44 -6.94
CA PHE A 163 -8.70 0.06 -6.17
C PHE A 163 -8.28 0.57 -4.79
N ALA A 164 -7.53 -0.22 -4.03
CA ALA A 164 -7.12 0.14 -2.67
C ALA A 164 -6.28 1.44 -2.69
N ASN A 165 -5.31 1.52 -3.59
CA ASN A 165 -4.47 2.71 -3.75
C ASN A 165 -5.28 3.95 -4.12
N ASP A 166 -6.09 3.87 -5.18
CA ASP A 166 -6.83 5.02 -5.69
C ASP A 166 -7.90 5.49 -4.71
N TYR A 167 -8.58 4.56 -4.05
CA TYR A 167 -9.63 4.88 -3.08
C TYR A 167 -9.02 5.53 -1.83
N TYR A 168 -7.94 4.96 -1.30
CA TYR A 168 -7.25 5.53 -0.14
C TYR A 168 -6.72 6.93 -0.46
N TYR A 169 -6.03 7.09 -1.60
CA TYR A 169 -5.49 8.38 -2.03
C TYR A 169 -6.59 9.45 -2.20
N TRP A 170 -7.68 9.09 -2.90
CA TRP A 170 -8.84 9.97 -3.07
C TRP A 170 -9.44 10.37 -1.71
N TRP A 171 -9.70 9.41 -0.83
CA TRP A 171 -10.34 9.67 0.45
C TRP A 171 -9.49 10.60 1.31
N MET A 172 -8.18 10.32 1.40
CA MET A 172 -7.26 11.14 2.19
C MET A 172 -7.19 12.57 1.64
N THR A 173 -7.03 12.72 0.32
CA THR A 173 -6.96 14.04 -0.33
C THR A 173 -8.26 14.83 -0.13
N LYS A 174 -9.42 14.19 -0.33
CA LYS A 174 -10.74 14.81 -0.13
C LYS A 174 -10.95 15.30 1.31
N ASN A 175 -10.35 14.63 2.29
CA ASN A 175 -10.48 14.95 3.72
C ASN A 175 -9.26 15.72 4.27
N ASN A 176 -8.44 16.31 3.38
CA ASN A 176 -7.26 17.10 3.72
C ASN A 176 -6.27 16.35 4.64
N GLN A 177 -6.13 15.04 4.44
CA GLN A 177 -5.19 14.20 5.18
C GLN A 177 -3.92 13.94 4.36
N PRO A 178 -2.74 13.84 5.00
CA PRO A 178 -1.50 13.51 4.30
C PRO A 178 -1.56 12.09 3.72
N THR A 179 -1.12 11.93 2.49
CA THR A 179 -1.07 10.63 1.82
C THR A 179 0.04 10.59 0.80
N ASN A 180 0.58 9.40 0.55
CA ASN A 180 1.56 9.19 -0.49
C ASN A 180 0.86 8.81 -1.80
N PRO A 181 1.36 9.27 -2.96
CA PRO A 181 0.87 8.81 -4.26
C PRO A 181 1.13 7.31 -4.44
N SER A 182 0.58 6.73 -5.50
CA SER A 182 0.85 5.31 -5.84
C SER A 182 2.34 5.06 -6.00
N ALA A 183 2.80 3.90 -5.53
CA ALA A 183 4.09 3.36 -5.98
C ALA A 183 4.04 3.12 -7.50
N THR A 184 5.16 3.37 -8.16
CA THR A 184 5.31 3.13 -9.60
C THR A 184 5.55 1.65 -9.87
N ALA A 185 5.11 1.17 -11.03
CA ALA A 185 5.51 -0.14 -11.51
C ALA A 185 7.04 -0.21 -11.61
N CYS A 186 7.64 -1.29 -11.12
CA CYS A 186 9.03 -1.59 -11.40
C CYS A 186 9.20 -1.69 -12.92
N ALA A 187 10.27 -1.10 -13.46
CA ALA A 187 10.57 -1.22 -14.88
C ALA A 187 10.70 -2.70 -15.27
N ALA A 188 10.23 -3.07 -16.46
CA ALA A 188 10.51 -4.39 -16.99
C ALA A 188 12.04 -4.59 -17.05
N PRO A 189 12.56 -5.79 -16.73
CA PRO A 189 13.98 -6.04 -16.88
C PRO A 189 14.38 -5.72 -18.32
N SER A 190 15.38 -4.85 -18.48
CA SER A 190 16.01 -4.61 -19.77
C SER A 190 16.69 -5.91 -20.19
N ASN A 191 16.17 -6.53 -21.26
CA ASN A 191 16.78 -7.72 -21.88
C ASN A 191 18.19 -7.43 -22.39
#